data_AF-A0A5B7TZ26-F1
#
_entry.id   AF-A0A5B7TZ26-F1
#
_cell.length_a   1.000
_cell.length_b   1.000
_cell.length_c   1.000
_cell.angle_alpha   90.00
_cell.angle_beta   90.00
_cell.angle_gamma   90.00
#
_symmetry.space_group_name_H-M   'P 1'
#
loop_
_entity.id
_entity.type
_entity.pdbx_description
1 polymer ?
#
loop_
_entity_poly.entity_id
_entity_poly.type
_entity_poly.pdbx_seq_one_letter_code
_entity_poly.pdbx_strand_id
1 'polypeptide(L)'
;MKAKPDNSIATELILLGILFLIGYYFSDSLQKHPLGYFWLALSITTLCFGCWKIESYEIKNAQIIKKNFGGIFTKTADLKKLKQKQIKKHKTGTSPFIFISLFKNTDKYRNFQKVKLTFDNGQKITIYQNTIATKDFYRLKKLLKN
;
A
#
# COMPACT_ATOMS: atom_id res chain seq x y z
N MET A 1 -18.47 3.11 7.31
CA MET A 1 -17.24 2.75 8.05
C MET A 1 -16.02 3.26 7.31
N LYS A 2 -15.10 3.98 7.98
CA LYS A 2 -13.79 4.38 7.42
C LYS A 2 -12.70 3.54 8.09
N ALA A 3 -11.87 2.88 7.31
CA ALA A 3 -10.75 2.08 7.81
C ALA A 3 -9.52 2.96 7.99
N LYS A 4 -8.89 2.92 9.17
CA LYS A 4 -7.68 3.69 9.43
C LYS A 4 -6.51 3.12 8.62
N PRO A 5 -5.82 3.95 7.81
CA PRO A 5 -4.67 3.50 7.04
C PRO A 5 -3.51 3.14 7.98
N ASP A 6 -2.72 2.15 7.59
CA ASP A 6 -1.42 1.86 8.19
C ASP A 6 -0.33 2.30 7.20
N ASN A 7 0.29 3.44 7.50
CA ASN A 7 1.25 4.06 6.62
C ASN A 7 2.67 3.53 6.80
N SER A 8 2.91 2.52 7.65
CA SER A 8 4.27 2.10 8.00
C SER A 8 5.11 1.74 6.76
N ILE A 9 4.54 0.96 5.82
CA ILE A 9 5.24 0.59 4.56
C ILE A 9 5.46 1.82 3.67
N ALA A 10 4.46 2.69 3.58
CA ALA A 10 4.55 3.91 2.78
C ALA A 10 5.64 4.84 3.32
N THR A 11 5.69 5.05 4.64
CA THR A 11 6.69 5.88 5.31
C THR A 11 8.09 5.37 5.07
N GLU A 12 8.34 4.06 5.12
CA GLU A 12 9.68 3.51 4.87
C GLU A 12 10.14 3.68 3.44
N LEU A 13 9.26 3.45 2.47
CA LEU A 13 9.56 3.72 1.07
C LEU A 13 9.85 5.20 0.84
N ILE A 14 9.09 6.09 1.47
CA ILE A 14 9.31 7.53 1.35
C ILE A 14 10.66 7.91 1.96
N LEU A 15 10.98 7.43 3.17
CA LEU A 15 12.27 7.68 3.82
C LEU A 15 13.44 7.15 2.98
N LEU A 16 13.31 5.94 2.43
CA LEU A 16 14.34 5.36 1.57
C LEU A 16 14.55 6.19 0.30
N GLY A 17 13.46 6.64 -0.34
CA GLY A 17 13.54 7.53 -1.50
C GLY A 17 14.21 8.87 -1.18
N ILE A 18 13.89 9.46 -0.03
CA ILE A 18 14.53 10.69 0.46
C ILE A 18 16.03 10.47 0.68
N LEU A 19 16.44 9.35 1.30
CA LEU A 19 17.85 9.03 1.50
C LEU A 19 18.62 8.92 0.17
N PHE A 20 18.03 8.28 -0.84
CA PHE A 20 18.63 8.25 -2.18
C PHE A 20 18.71 9.65 -2.81
N LEU A 21 17.69 10.48 -2.60
CA LEU A 21 17.67 11.85 -3.11
C LEU A 21 18.80 12.69 -2.49
N ILE A 22 18.97 12.58 -1.17
CA ILE A 22 20.05 13.23 -0.43
C ILE A 22 21.41 12.77 -0.97
N GLY A 23 21.62 11.46 -1.13
CA GLY A 23 22.88 10.93 -1.68
C GLY A 23 23.21 11.49 -3.07
N TYR A 24 22.21 11.73 -3.92
CA TYR A 24 22.40 12.37 -5.22
C TYR A 24 22.79 13.86 -5.08
N TYR A 25 22.06 14.63 -4.26
CA TYR A 25 22.29 16.07 -4.11
C TYR A 25 23.62 16.41 -3.43
N PHE A 26 24.13 15.56 -2.53
CA PHE A 26 25.38 15.81 -1.82
C PHE A 26 26.62 15.24 -2.54
N SER A 27 26.46 14.59 -3.69
CA SER A 27 27.56 14.03 -4.46
C SER A 27 27.65 14.65 -5.85
N ASP A 28 28.51 15.65 -6.00
CA ASP A 28 28.80 16.29 -7.28
C ASP A 28 29.29 15.27 -8.34
N SER A 29 29.99 14.22 -7.90
CA SER A 29 30.41 13.13 -8.77
C SER A 29 29.23 12.33 -9.31
N LEU A 30 28.20 12.07 -8.50
CA LEU A 30 27.00 11.37 -8.97
C LEU A 30 26.24 12.24 -9.97
N GLN A 31 26.07 13.53 -9.69
CA GLN A 31 25.30 14.43 -10.56
C GLN A 31 25.84 14.51 -11.99
N LYS A 32 27.16 14.40 -12.17
CA LYS A 32 27.82 14.47 -13.48
C LYS A 32 27.91 13.12 -14.19
N HIS A 33 27.71 12.01 -13.47
CA HIS A 33 27.86 10.68 -14.02
C HIS A 33 26.49 10.11 -14.47
N PRO A 34 26.41 9.32 -15.55
CA PRO A 34 25.18 8.65 -15.97
C PRO A 34 24.49 7.84 -14.86
N LEU A 35 25.28 7.27 -13.95
CA LEU A 35 24.79 6.55 -12.76
C LEU A 35 23.99 7.45 -11.81
N GLY A 36 24.26 8.75 -11.75
CA GLY A 36 23.47 9.68 -10.95
C GLY A 36 22.03 9.82 -11.45
N TYR A 37 21.81 9.84 -12.77
CA TYR A 37 20.44 9.87 -13.31
C TYR A 37 19.68 8.58 -12.99
N PHE A 38 20.36 7.43 -13.03
CA PHE A 38 19.76 6.16 -12.58
C PHE A 38 19.41 6.22 -11.09
N TRP A 39 20.30 6.76 -10.26
CA TRP A 39 20.07 6.94 -8.83
C TRP A 39 18.89 7.88 -8.54
N LEU A 40 18.79 8.98 -9.27
CA LEU A 40 17.68 9.93 -9.19
C LEU A 40 16.36 9.26 -9.63
N ALA A 41 16.36 8.51 -10.73
CA ALA A 41 15.20 7.76 -11.17
C ALA A 41 14.75 6.72 -10.14
N LEU A 42 15.69 6.02 -9.50
CA LEU A 42 15.41 5.08 -8.41
C LEU A 42 14.78 5.80 -7.21
N SER A 43 15.30 6.97 -6.84
CA SER A 43 14.76 7.81 -5.77
C SER A 43 13.31 8.21 -6.04
N ILE A 44 13.05 8.83 -7.20
CA ILE A 44 11.71 9.27 -7.61
C ILE A 44 10.74 8.08 -7.66
N THR A 45 11.15 6.96 -8.25
CA THR A 45 10.32 5.76 -8.35
C THR A 45 9.95 5.22 -6.96
N THR A 46 10.92 5.18 -6.04
CA THR A 46 10.70 4.72 -4.66
C THR A 46 9.75 5.65 -3.91
N LEU A 47 9.90 6.97 -4.05
CA LEU A 47 8.99 7.97 -3.47
C LEU A 47 7.56 7.80 -4.01
N CYS A 48 7.40 7.71 -5.33
CA CYS A 48 6.12 7.50 -5.98
C CYS A 48 5.45 6.20 -5.50
N PHE A 49 6.23 5.12 -5.39
CA PHE A 49 5.72 3.85 -4.89
C PHE A 49 5.30 3.93 -3.42
N GLY A 50 6.07 4.64 -2.57
CA GLY A 50 5.72 4.91 -1.18
C GLY A 50 4.40 5.65 -1.05
N CYS A 51 4.23 6.75 -1.78
CA CYS A 51 2.98 7.51 -1.80
C CYS A 51 1.80 6.69 -2.35
N TRP A 52 2.03 5.84 -3.35
CA TRP A 52 1.00 4.93 -3.87
C TRP A 52 0.49 3.92 -2.84
N LYS A 53 1.38 3.49 -1.92
CA LYS A 53 1.05 2.58 -0.81
C LYS A 53 0.23 3.22 0.31
N ILE A 54 0.02 4.54 0.28
CA ILE A 54 -0.93 5.21 1.18
C ILE A 54 -2.33 4.88 0.70
N GLU A 55 -2.90 3.81 1.25
CA GLU A 55 -4.23 3.31 0.91
C GLU A 55 -5.22 3.58 2.04
N SER A 56 -6.39 4.11 1.73
CA SER A 56 -7.51 4.17 2.66
C SER A 56 -8.78 3.59 2.05
N TYR A 57 -9.63 3.05 2.92
CA TYR A 57 -10.83 2.34 2.52
C TYR A 57 -12.02 2.88 3.29
N GLU A 58 -13.14 3.04 2.59
CA GLU A 58 -14.36 3.58 3.14
C GLU A 58 -15.54 2.80 2.58
N ILE A 59 -16.42 2.33 3.45
CA ILE A 59 -17.68 1.69 3.08
C ILE A 59 -18.81 2.65 3.46
N LYS A 60 -19.58 3.10 2.47
CA LYS A 60 -20.73 4.00 2.61
C LYS A 60 -21.83 3.56 1.65
N ASN A 61 -23.09 3.51 2.10
CA ASN A 61 -24.25 3.25 1.25
C ASN A 61 -24.09 2.03 0.30
N ALA A 62 -23.67 0.89 0.84
CA ALA A 62 -23.34 -0.33 0.08
C ALA A 62 -22.24 -0.18 -0.98
N GLN A 63 -21.47 0.91 -0.99
CA GLN A 63 -20.31 1.10 -1.85
C GLN A 63 -19.03 0.93 -1.05
N ILE A 64 -18.02 0.35 -1.69
CA ILE A 64 -16.63 0.36 -1.22
C ILE A 64 -15.85 1.39 -2.04
N ILE A 65 -15.24 2.32 -1.34
CA ILE A 65 -14.39 3.38 -1.87
C ILE A 65 -12.98 3.08 -1.43
N LYS A 66 -12.09 2.81 -2.41
CA LYS A 66 -10.65 2.72 -2.21
C LYS A 66 -10.03 4.03 -2.65
N LYS A 67 -9.18 4.60 -1.81
CA LYS A 67 -8.40 5.81 -2.09
C LYS A 67 -6.91 5.48 -2.00
N ASN A 68 -6.14 5.89 -3.00
CA ASN A 68 -4.67 5.81 -3.02
C ASN A 68 -4.09 7.24 -3.05
N PHE A 69 -2.82 7.37 -2.64
CA PHE A 69 -2.07 8.63 -2.73
C PHE A 69 -2.80 9.79 -2.04
N GLY A 70 -3.23 9.59 -0.80
CA GLY A 70 -3.95 10.63 -0.04
C GLY A 70 -5.36 10.98 -0.55
N GLY A 71 -5.87 10.33 -1.60
CA GLY A 71 -7.20 10.60 -2.16
C GLY A 71 -7.20 10.98 -3.64
N ILE A 72 -6.04 11.24 -4.24
CA ILE A 72 -5.92 11.62 -5.66
C ILE A 72 -6.53 10.53 -6.56
N PHE A 73 -6.21 9.26 -6.27
CA PHE A 73 -6.76 8.14 -7.01
C PHE A 73 -7.87 7.50 -6.19
N THR A 74 -9.12 7.70 -6.61
CA THR A 74 -10.29 7.11 -5.96
C THR A 74 -10.95 6.09 -6.87
N LYS A 75 -11.28 4.93 -6.30
CA LYS A 75 -11.98 3.84 -6.96
C LYS A 75 -13.19 3.44 -6.13
N THR A 76 -14.38 3.62 -6.70
CA THR A 76 -15.65 3.26 -6.06
C THR A 76 -16.24 2.05 -6.75
N ALA A 77 -16.80 1.12 -5.99
CA ALA A 77 -17.56 -0.02 -6.50
C ALA A 77 -18.74 -0.32 -5.60
N ASP A 78 -19.87 -0.71 -6.19
CA ASP A 78 -21.06 -1.12 -5.47
C ASP A 78 -20.91 -2.58 -5.00
N LEU A 79 -21.04 -2.82 -3.69
CA LEU A 79 -20.98 -4.14 -3.08
C LEU A 79 -22.14 -5.03 -3.53
N LYS A 80 -23.27 -4.47 -3.98
CA LYS A 80 -24.38 -5.25 -4.57
C LYS A 80 -23.98 -5.95 -5.87
N LYS A 81 -22.99 -5.41 -6.59
CA LYS A 81 -22.45 -5.98 -7.84
C LYS A 81 -21.23 -6.86 -7.60
N LEU A 82 -21.05 -7.34 -6.37
CA LEU A 82 -19.91 -8.17 -6.01
C LEU A 82 -20.11 -9.59 -6.54
N LYS A 83 -19.37 -9.93 -7.59
CA LYS A 83 -19.41 -11.24 -8.23
C LYS A 83 -18.61 -12.30 -7.48
N GLN A 84 -17.40 -11.94 -7.06
CA GLN A 84 -16.46 -12.90 -6.48
C GLN A 84 -15.61 -12.25 -5.40
N LYS A 85 -15.47 -12.98 -4.28
CA LYS A 85 -14.56 -12.64 -3.18
C LYS A 85 -13.52 -13.72 -3.03
N GLN A 86 -12.25 -13.36 -3.16
CA GLN A 86 -11.13 -14.27 -2.93
C GLN A 86 -10.27 -13.77 -1.77
N ILE A 87 -10.04 -14.64 -0.79
CA ILE A 87 -9.14 -14.35 0.33
C ILE A 87 -7.92 -15.26 0.18
N LYS A 88 -6.72 -14.67 0.08
CA LYS A 88 -5.46 -15.41 0.07
C LYS A 88 -4.61 -14.98 1.25
N LYS A 89 -4.00 -15.94 1.95
CA LYS A 89 -2.89 -15.65 2.85
C LYS A 89 -1.65 -15.41 2.00
N HIS A 90 -0.92 -14.36 2.30
CA HIS A 90 0.35 -14.04 1.66
C HIS A 90 1.43 -14.09 2.73
N LYS A 91 2.51 -14.81 2.40
CA LYS A 91 3.73 -14.80 3.17
C LYS A 91 4.76 -14.08 2.33
N THR A 92 5.09 -12.87 2.70
CA THR A 92 6.35 -12.25 2.27
C THR A 92 7.45 -12.96 3.05
N GLY A 93 8.52 -13.40 2.38
CA GLY A 93 9.66 -14.07 3.00
C GLY A 93 10.44 -13.12 3.92
N THR A 94 11.76 -13.03 3.76
CA THR A 94 12.53 -11.92 4.32
C THR A 94 11.96 -10.61 3.76
N SER A 95 11.25 -9.87 4.60
CA SER A 95 10.69 -8.56 4.23
C SER A 95 11.83 -7.69 3.72
N PRO A 96 11.82 -7.20 2.47
CA PRO A 96 12.84 -6.28 1.99
C PRO A 96 12.80 -4.94 2.76
N PHE A 97 11.72 -4.70 3.50
CA PHE A 97 11.56 -3.61 4.44
C PHE A 97 12.16 -4.02 5.79
N ILE A 98 13.49 -3.96 5.86
CA ILE A 98 14.30 -4.33 7.02
C ILE A 98 13.91 -3.46 8.23
N PHE A 99 13.64 -2.17 8.02
CA PHE A 99 13.30 -1.23 9.08
C PHE A 99 11.96 -1.55 9.78
N ILE A 100 10.91 -1.97 9.05
CA ILE A 100 9.63 -2.34 9.68
C ILE A 100 9.87 -3.54 10.58
N SER A 101 10.70 -4.48 10.14
CA SER A 101 10.99 -5.68 10.93
C SER A 101 11.87 -5.41 12.16
N LEU A 102 12.68 -4.34 12.13
CA LEU A 102 13.52 -3.91 13.24
C LEU A 102 12.74 -3.08 14.28
N PHE A 103 11.82 -2.21 13.85
CA PHE A 103 11.09 -1.30 14.76
C PHE A 103 9.68 -1.77 15.13
N LYS A 104 9.05 -2.58 14.29
CA LYS A 104 7.71 -3.14 14.52
C LYS A 104 7.78 -4.64 14.25
N ASN A 105 8.24 -5.39 15.23
CA ASN A 105 8.27 -6.86 15.23
C ASN A 105 6.84 -7.43 15.14
N THR A 106 6.24 -7.35 13.96
CA THR A 106 4.82 -7.62 13.75
C THR A 106 4.67 -8.55 12.56
N ASP A 107 4.25 -9.77 12.85
CA ASP A 107 3.85 -10.79 11.87
C ASP A 107 2.90 -10.24 10.80
N LYS A 108 2.15 -9.18 11.13
CA LYS A 108 1.28 -8.47 10.19
C LYS A 108 1.95 -8.06 8.89
N TYR A 109 3.24 -7.73 8.86
CA TYR A 109 3.93 -7.33 7.62
C TYR A 109 4.56 -8.51 6.88
N ARG A 110 4.80 -9.64 7.56
CA ARG A 110 5.34 -10.88 6.97
C ARG A 110 4.23 -11.82 6.49
N ASN A 111 3.21 -12.01 7.32
CA ASN A 111 2.09 -12.91 7.14
C ASN A 111 0.78 -12.11 7.13
N PHE A 112 0.28 -11.75 5.95
CA PHE A 112 -0.93 -10.94 5.81
C PHE A 112 -1.96 -11.54 4.87
N GLN A 113 -3.22 -11.20 5.09
CA GLN A 113 -4.32 -11.58 4.20
C GLN A 113 -4.48 -10.53 3.09
N LYS A 114 -4.70 -11.02 1.88
CA LYS A 114 -5.10 -10.26 0.70
C LYS A 114 -6.54 -10.61 0.36
N VAL A 115 -7.43 -9.64 0.37
CA VAL A 115 -8.82 -9.78 -0.08
C VAL A 115 -8.94 -9.15 -1.45
N LYS A 116 -9.31 -9.95 -2.45
CA LYS A 116 -9.59 -9.51 -3.81
C LYS A 116 -11.09 -9.60 -4.06
N LEU A 117 -11.68 -8.48 -4.41
CA LEU A 117 -13.08 -8.33 -4.80
C LEU A 117 -13.13 -8.14 -6.30
N THR A 118 -13.91 -8.95 -6.98
CA THR A 118 -14.20 -8.84 -8.42
C THR A 118 -15.69 -8.53 -8.56
N PHE A 119 -16.01 -7.47 -9.30
CA PHE A 119 -17.36 -7.00 -9.53
C PHE A 119 -17.86 -7.39 -10.92
N ASP A 120 -19.17 -7.32 -11.15
CA ASP A 120 -19.81 -7.76 -12.41
C ASP A 120 -19.28 -7.05 -13.66
N ASN A 121 -18.95 -5.76 -13.51
CA ASN A 121 -18.33 -4.94 -14.56
C ASN A 121 -16.84 -5.25 -14.80
N GLY A 122 -16.30 -6.33 -14.23
CA GLY A 122 -14.89 -6.71 -14.32
C GLY A 122 -13.95 -5.88 -13.43
N GLN A 123 -14.47 -4.87 -12.72
CA GLN A 123 -13.69 -4.06 -11.81
C GLN A 123 -13.13 -4.94 -10.68
N LYS A 124 -11.88 -4.68 -10.30
CA LYS A 124 -11.18 -5.41 -9.23
C LYS A 124 -10.73 -4.45 -8.13
N ILE A 125 -11.08 -4.74 -6.89
CA ILE A 125 -10.58 -4.03 -5.71
C ILE A 125 -9.78 -5.02 -4.88
N THR A 126 -8.54 -4.66 -4.59
CA THR A 126 -7.66 -5.45 -3.73
C THR A 126 -7.41 -4.69 -2.44
N ILE A 127 -7.56 -5.41 -1.34
CA ILE A 127 -7.41 -4.95 0.02
C ILE A 127 -6.32 -5.77 0.68
N TYR A 128 -5.30 -5.08 1.18
CA TYR A 128 -4.18 -5.71 1.85
C TYR A 128 -4.28 -5.47 3.36
N GLN A 129 -4.16 -6.52 4.17
CA GLN A 129 -4.25 -6.37 5.63
C GLN A 129 -3.12 -5.51 6.20
N ASN A 130 -1.94 -5.51 5.57
CA ASN A 130 -0.77 -4.76 6.04
C ASN A 130 -0.81 -3.25 5.70
N THR A 131 -1.79 -2.77 4.93
CA THR A 131 -1.97 -1.33 4.62
C THR A 131 -3.09 -0.68 5.45
N ILE A 132 -3.74 -1.43 6.34
CA ILE A 132 -4.88 -0.97 7.16
C ILE A 132 -4.64 -1.37 8.62
N ALA A 133 -5.16 -0.62 9.59
CA ALA A 133 -5.21 -1.07 10.98
C ALA A 133 -5.87 -2.46 11.10
N THR A 134 -5.24 -3.39 11.83
CA THR A 134 -5.69 -4.79 11.91
C THR A 134 -7.15 -4.93 12.36
N LYS A 135 -7.55 -4.15 13.37
CA LYS A 135 -8.94 -4.10 13.87
C LYS A 135 -9.93 -3.72 12.76
N ASP A 136 -9.59 -2.73 11.94
CA ASP A 136 -10.45 -2.26 10.86
C ASP A 136 -10.46 -3.23 9.67
N PHE A 137 -9.34 -3.91 9.39
CA PHE A 137 -9.33 -4.97 8.38
C PHE A 137 -10.33 -6.09 8.72
N TYR A 138 -10.38 -6.55 9.97
CA TYR A 138 -11.33 -7.59 10.39
C TYR A 138 -12.78 -7.10 10.36
N ARG A 139 -13.04 -5.85 10.77
CA ARG A 139 -14.37 -5.23 10.64
C ARG A 139 -14.81 -5.16 9.17
N LEU A 140 -13.93 -4.69 8.29
CA LEU A 140 -14.19 -4.60 6.85
C LEU A 140 -14.44 -5.99 6.25
N LYS A 141 -13.63 -6.98 6.63
CA LYS A 141 -13.81 -8.38 6.20
C LYS A 141 -15.18 -8.96 6.62
N LYS A 142 -15.66 -8.62 7.82
CA LYS A 142 -16.98 -9.03 8.34
C LYS A 142 -18.10 -8.38 7.54
N LEU A 143 -17.99 -7.08 7.25
CA LEU A 143 -18.97 -6.35 6.42
C LEU A 143 -19.05 -6.89 4.99
N LEU A 144 -17.94 -7.43 4.45
CA LEU A 144 -17.92 -8.07 3.13
C LEU A 144 -18.40 -9.54 3.15
N LYS A 145 -18.78 -10.10 4.30
CA LYS A 145 -19.22 -11.51 4.44
C LYS A 145 -20.76 -11.63 4.45
N ASN A 146 -21.44 -10.52 4.78
CA ASN A 146 -22.88 -10.35 4.59
C ASN A 146 -23.12 -9.69 3.23
#